data_AF-A0A350ILK0-F1
#
_entry.id   AF-A0A350ILK0-F1
#
_cell.length_a   1.000
_cell.length_b   1.000
_cell.length_c   1.000
_cell.angle_alpha   90.00
_cell.angle_beta   90.00
_cell.angle_gamma   90.00
#
_symmetry.space_group_name_H-M   'P 1'
#
loop_
_entity.id
_entity.type
_entity.pdbx_description
1 polymer ?
#
loop_
_entity_poly.entity_id
_entity_poly.type
_entity_poly.pdbx_seq_one_letter_code
_entity_poly.pdbx_strand_id
1 'polypeptide(L)'
;MVKWDFRNADSVNIIGIARAFNNYDSVYLSPRYDTTYNLIAVNSVDTQKIDLHIFVNHPKKEIQTGAEIIQKQFEEPSLETTDYLNGLLPSSVRFNLKNIKIIRSDLSDDSIILDLLPLDEFGNFINNLNLDSLNLSFEAVALGMKMSFNQKLLNENYYDKANDSISINILVEKSLAAYDLNKVSEQLRTAIKNFDNSDRVTLASFNQNMEILIDNELPHQAFLNFNASNLIPSGTAAYSSAIIQLLQKIKNSSDYKNNIIILLSFSEENSSVTSTLDEALKIATIMKIPIYVITLSKDCKGYEMNSITDATGGRLYSLESNEFDNISKVISEIYFGQKVNYQFKLSFLNEIKNISELYVKVFVYSNQKFIEDNQKYYLEVPDIYIPYQILSLFDFASKEVPPSYYSKISELANLLKNNTSSVLEITAFSYFETDSVRDYELSLERAQSVRKILIDSGANPAQIRVKGRGNENPLYYLPTKEWQMSYNRRAEIRWLDPAFLPYEILAQKAASESEALAKVENWEKLGLRSYYLRSVINNDINYQVKIWGYATEKEAQNELKKLQERFPEIHFELE
;
A
#
# COMPACT_ATOMS: atom_id res chain seq x y z
N MET A 1 10.87 54.83 15.73
CA MET A 1 11.66 55.74 16.58
C MET A 1 10.78 56.19 17.72
N VAL A 2 11.22 56.03 18.95
CA VAL A 2 10.52 56.46 20.16
C VAL A 2 11.22 57.69 20.72
N LYS A 3 10.45 58.72 21.09
CA LYS A 3 10.92 59.96 21.71
C LYS A 3 10.14 60.20 22.99
N TRP A 4 10.80 60.77 24.00
CA TRP A 4 10.15 61.15 25.26
C TRP A 4 10.68 62.47 25.79
N ASP A 5 9.89 63.05 26.69
CA ASP A 5 10.18 64.26 27.45
C ASP A 5 9.54 64.14 28.84
N PHE A 6 10.34 63.76 29.84
CA PHE A 6 9.91 63.68 31.23
C PHE A 6 10.38 64.90 32.01
N ARG A 7 9.44 65.73 32.45
CA ARG A 7 9.76 67.05 33.06
C ARG A 7 10.57 66.99 34.36
N ASN A 8 10.54 65.87 35.11
CA ASN A 8 11.16 65.72 36.44
C ASN A 8 11.89 64.37 36.63
N ALA A 9 12.40 63.77 35.56
CA ALA A 9 13.20 62.54 35.64
C ALA A 9 14.70 62.86 35.67
N ASP A 10 15.47 62.15 36.49
CA ASP A 10 16.93 62.23 36.51
C ASP A 10 17.52 61.28 35.43
N SER A 11 16.84 60.16 35.17
CA SER A 11 17.20 59.22 34.11
C SER A 11 15.99 58.43 33.62
N VAL A 12 16.08 57.90 32.39
CA VAL A 12 15.10 56.98 31.82
C VAL A 12 15.79 55.69 31.44
N ASN A 13 15.22 54.55 31.85
CA ASN A 13 15.72 53.22 31.52
C ASN A 13 14.68 52.47 30.69
N ILE A 14 15.13 51.68 29.72
CA ILE A 14 14.27 50.81 28.93
C ILE A 14 14.66 49.37 29.25
N ILE A 15 13.75 48.58 29.81
CA ILE A 15 14.02 47.16 30.10
C ILE A 15 14.42 46.44 28.81
N GLY A 16 15.57 45.76 28.84
CA GLY A 16 16.14 45.06 27.69
C GLY A 16 17.16 45.86 26.88
N ILE A 17 17.40 47.14 27.20
CA ILE A 17 18.47 47.95 26.61
C ILE A 17 19.46 48.33 27.70
N ALA A 18 20.71 47.88 27.55
CA ALA A 18 21.77 48.07 28.53
C ALA A 18 22.39 49.49 28.49
N ARG A 19 21.56 50.53 28.57
CA ARG A 19 22.00 51.93 28.79
C ARG A 19 20.89 52.75 29.44
N ALA A 20 21.29 53.71 30.27
CA ALA A 20 20.41 54.77 30.75
C ALA A 20 20.35 55.92 29.74
N PHE A 21 19.24 56.64 29.75
CA PHE A 21 18.95 57.76 28.87
C PHE A 21 18.63 59.02 29.65
N ASN A 22 18.72 60.17 28.97
CA ASN A 22 18.31 61.44 29.54
C ASN A 22 16.78 61.57 29.61
N ASN A 23 16.33 62.54 30.39
CA ASN A 23 14.91 62.88 30.55
C ASN A 23 14.23 63.39 29.27
N TYR A 24 15.01 63.98 28.35
CA TYR A 24 14.61 64.29 26.98
C TYR A 24 15.54 63.57 26.00
N ASP A 25 15.07 62.48 25.39
CA ASP A 25 15.90 61.65 24.51
C ASP A 25 15.06 60.81 23.53
N SER A 26 15.73 60.01 22.70
CA SER A 26 15.11 59.13 21.74
C SER A 26 15.90 57.84 21.50
N VAL A 27 15.20 56.78 21.10
CA VAL A 27 15.83 55.53 20.66
C VAL A 27 15.10 54.92 19.46
N TYR A 28 15.86 54.23 18.62
CA TYR A 28 15.31 53.37 17.58
C TYR A 28 15.10 51.96 18.14
N LEU A 29 13.85 51.50 18.11
CA LEU A 29 13.45 50.13 18.47
C LEU A 29 12.99 49.42 17.19
N SER A 30 13.45 48.19 16.98
CA SER A 30 13.12 47.37 15.82
C SER A 30 12.91 45.91 16.23
N PRO A 31 11.87 45.60 17.04
CA PRO A 31 11.57 44.23 17.41
C PRO A 31 11.12 43.40 16.20
N ARG A 32 11.35 42.08 16.23
CA ARG A 32 10.92 41.14 15.17
C ARG A 32 9.46 40.70 15.29
N TYR A 33 8.87 40.83 16.48
CA TYR A 33 7.50 40.46 16.82
C TYR A 33 6.85 41.59 17.63
N ASP A 34 5.53 41.52 17.82
CA ASP A 34 4.82 42.40 18.75
C ASP A 34 5.51 42.37 20.12
N THR A 35 6.00 43.53 20.57
CA THR A 35 6.83 43.62 21.77
C THR A 35 6.41 44.81 22.60
N THR A 36 6.31 44.60 23.92
CA THR A 36 6.11 45.65 24.91
C THR A 36 7.44 46.00 25.56
N TYR A 37 7.90 47.23 25.37
CA TYR A 37 9.03 47.77 26.11
C TYR A 37 8.53 48.54 27.33
N ASN A 38 9.21 48.37 28.46
CA ASN A 38 8.89 49.11 29.68
C ASN A 38 9.87 50.28 29.78
N LEU A 39 9.37 51.51 29.61
CA LEU A 39 10.11 52.74 29.90
C LEU A 39 9.94 53.06 31.38
N ILE A 40 11.04 53.26 32.09
CA ILE A 40 11.07 53.59 33.51
C ILE A 40 11.79 54.92 33.67
N ALA A 41 11.05 55.98 33.99
CA ALA A 41 11.61 57.27 34.35
C ALA A 41 11.80 57.32 35.87
N VAL A 42 13.01 57.65 36.32
CA VAL A 42 13.39 57.63 37.74
C VAL A 42 13.90 59.00 38.15
N ASN A 43 13.55 59.44 39.36
CA ASN A 43 14.27 60.49 40.06
C ASN A 43 14.61 60.04 41.49
N SER A 44 15.29 60.90 42.26
CA SER A 44 15.69 60.62 43.65
C SER A 44 14.57 60.20 44.63
N VAL A 45 13.29 60.42 44.31
CA VAL A 45 12.15 60.18 45.23
C VAL A 45 11.01 59.35 44.65
N ASP A 46 10.93 59.17 43.33
CA ASP A 46 9.81 58.51 42.65
C ASP A 46 10.26 57.80 41.35
N THR A 47 9.44 56.85 40.89
CA THR A 47 9.64 56.10 39.66
C THR A 47 8.32 55.95 38.92
N GLN A 48 8.30 56.34 37.65
CA GLN A 48 7.15 56.20 36.78
C GLN A 48 7.45 55.21 35.64
N LYS A 49 6.53 54.26 35.44
CA LYS A 49 6.62 53.24 34.40
C LYS A 49 5.60 53.51 33.30
N ILE A 50 6.03 53.42 32.04
CA ILE A 50 5.20 53.52 30.84
C ILE A 50 5.45 52.29 29.97
N ASP A 51 4.37 51.61 29.58
CA ASP A 51 4.43 50.49 28.65
C ASP A 51 4.29 50.98 27.22
N LEU A 52 5.26 50.60 26.39
CA LEU A 52 5.35 51.01 25.00
C LEU A 52 5.19 49.79 24.10
N HIS A 53 3.98 49.65 23.57
CA HIS A 53 3.62 48.55 22.67
C HIS A 53 4.04 48.88 21.24
N ILE A 54 4.91 48.05 20.67
CA ILE A 54 5.29 48.12 19.26
C ILE A 54 4.67 46.92 18.56
N PHE A 55 3.68 47.19 17.72
CA PHE A 55 3.07 46.20 16.84
C PHE A 55 3.87 46.10 15.54
N VAL A 56 4.35 44.91 15.21
CA VAL A 56 5.08 44.62 13.98
C VAL A 56 4.08 44.13 12.95
N ASN A 57 3.88 44.93 11.90
CA ASN A 57 2.94 44.60 10.84
C ASN A 57 3.52 43.45 10.00
N HIS A 58 3.23 42.20 10.39
CA HIS A 58 3.45 41.06 9.53
C HIS A 58 2.47 41.15 8.35
N PRO A 59 2.89 40.81 7.11
CA PRO A 59 1.94 40.68 6.02
C PRO A 59 0.81 39.75 6.48
N LYS A 60 -0.41 40.27 6.53
CA LYS A 60 -1.59 39.53 6.97
C LYS A 60 -1.66 38.25 6.14
N LYS A 61 -1.48 37.09 6.78
CA LYS A 61 -2.03 35.85 6.24
C LYS A 61 -3.52 36.11 5.98
N GLU A 62 -3.99 35.75 4.80
CA GLU A 62 -5.42 35.71 4.53
C GLU A 62 -6.11 35.00 5.69
N ILE A 63 -7.15 35.63 6.24
CA ILE A 63 -7.95 35.02 7.30
C ILE A 63 -8.67 33.84 6.64
N GLN A 64 -8.13 32.63 6.80
CA GLN A 64 -8.88 31.41 6.54
C GLN A 64 -9.95 31.29 7.61
N THR A 65 -11.20 31.63 7.27
CA THR A 65 -12.36 31.21 8.05
C THR A 65 -12.59 29.73 7.81
N GLY A 66 -11.94 28.90 8.63
CA GLY A 66 -12.07 27.45 8.71
C GLY A 66 -11.42 27.00 10.01
N ALA A 67 -11.84 25.87 10.57
CA ALA A 67 -11.18 25.30 11.75
C ALA A 67 -9.66 25.23 11.49
N GLU A 68 -8.83 25.73 12.42
CA GLU A 68 -7.39 25.52 12.36
C GLU A 68 -7.14 24.01 12.25
N ILE A 69 -6.78 23.56 11.05
CA ILE A 69 -6.31 22.21 10.83
C ILE A 69 -4.90 22.20 11.38
N ILE A 70 -4.75 21.89 12.68
CA ILE A 70 -3.45 21.58 13.27
C ILE A 70 -2.95 20.33 12.55
N GLN A 71 -2.13 20.52 11.52
CA GLN A 71 -1.33 19.47 10.91
C GLN A 71 -0.43 18.92 12.02
N LYS A 72 -0.40 17.60 12.25
CA LYS A 72 0.60 17.03 13.15
C LYS A 72 1.95 17.28 12.48
N GLN A 73 2.62 18.35 12.89
CA GLN A 73 4.01 18.52 12.56
C GLN A 73 4.73 17.39 13.30
N PHE A 74 5.34 16.46 12.56
CA PHE A 74 6.24 15.46 13.11
C PHE A 74 7.49 16.18 13.64
N GLU A 75 7.32 17.02 14.65
CA GLU A 75 8.36 17.86 15.25
C GLU A 75 8.60 17.48 16.70
N GLU A 76 7.63 16.81 17.34
CA GLU A 76 7.73 16.37 18.73
C GLU A 76 7.91 14.84 18.85
N PRO A 77 8.70 14.38 19.84
CA PRO A 77 8.76 12.98 20.21
C PRO A 77 7.41 12.48 20.75
N SER A 78 7.01 11.30 20.32
CA SER A 78 6.00 10.49 20.98
C SER A 78 6.61 9.72 22.16
N LEU A 79 5.78 9.47 23.16
CA LEU A 79 6.06 8.59 24.31
C LEU A 79 5.16 7.34 24.30
N GLU A 80 4.31 7.20 23.29
CA GLU A 80 3.43 6.04 23.11
C GLU A 80 4.18 4.99 22.29
N THR A 81 4.38 3.81 22.87
CA THR A 81 5.03 2.69 22.20
C THR A 81 4.26 2.28 20.96
N THR A 82 4.95 2.15 19.84
CA THR A 82 4.36 1.66 18.60
C THR A 82 5.44 1.16 17.66
N ASP A 83 5.05 0.28 16.73
CA ASP A 83 5.95 -0.19 15.69
C ASP A 83 5.95 0.71 14.45
N TYR A 84 5.09 1.73 14.40
CA TYR A 84 4.94 2.65 13.28
C TYR A 84 5.43 4.06 13.62
N LEU A 85 5.76 4.86 12.61
CA LEU A 85 6.10 6.27 12.81
C LEU A 85 5.04 7.02 13.63
N ASN A 86 5.47 7.69 14.70
CA ASN A 86 4.59 8.40 15.61
C ASN A 86 5.14 9.75 16.11
N GLY A 87 6.40 10.06 15.79
CA GLY A 87 7.02 11.33 16.15
C GLY A 87 8.39 11.53 15.50
N LEU A 88 9.04 12.63 15.84
CA LEU A 88 10.41 12.95 15.42
C LEU A 88 11.26 13.15 16.66
N LEU A 89 12.41 12.50 16.70
CA LEU A 89 13.35 12.68 17.78
C LEU A 89 14.34 13.82 17.45
N PRO A 90 14.43 14.89 18.27
CA PRO A 90 15.44 15.92 18.10
C PRO A 90 16.85 15.35 18.23
N SER A 91 17.79 15.88 17.45
CA SER A 91 19.18 15.39 17.41
C SER A 91 19.95 15.54 18.74
N SER A 92 19.43 16.33 19.67
CA SER A 92 20.00 16.51 21.02
C SER A 92 19.57 15.42 22.02
N VAL A 93 18.58 14.59 21.67
CA VAL A 93 18.00 13.60 22.57
C VAL A 93 18.69 12.26 22.37
N ARG A 94 19.06 11.60 23.48
CA ARG A 94 19.58 10.23 23.43
C ARG A 94 18.49 9.29 22.96
N PHE A 95 18.84 8.38 22.06
CA PHE A 95 17.92 7.41 21.49
C PHE A 95 18.34 5.98 21.81
N ASN A 96 17.38 5.08 21.71
CA ASN A 96 17.60 3.65 21.62
C ASN A 96 16.97 3.16 20.31
N LEU A 97 17.80 2.75 19.35
CA LEU A 97 17.31 2.23 18.08
C LEU A 97 16.55 0.92 18.35
N LYS A 98 15.27 0.87 17.96
CA LYS A 98 14.44 -0.34 18.04
C LYS A 98 14.36 -1.03 16.69
N ASN A 99 14.04 -0.27 15.65
CA ASN A 99 13.81 -0.77 14.29
C ASN A 99 14.59 0.05 13.26
N ILE A 100 14.99 -0.59 12.16
CA ILE A 100 15.39 0.09 10.92
C ILE A 100 14.51 -0.48 9.82
N LYS A 101 13.73 0.34 9.13
CA LYS A 101 12.79 -0.14 8.10
C LYS A 101 13.25 0.29 6.71
N ILE A 102 13.26 -0.63 5.77
CA ILE A 102 13.32 -0.34 4.33
C ILE A 102 11.94 0.16 3.91
N ILE A 103 11.78 1.47 3.73
CA ILE A 103 10.48 2.07 3.39
C ILE A 103 10.27 2.15 1.89
N ARG A 104 11.35 2.19 1.11
CA ARG A 104 11.30 2.23 -0.34
C ARG A 104 12.59 1.65 -0.91
N SER A 105 12.48 1.12 -2.11
CA SER A 105 13.62 0.83 -2.95
C SER A 105 13.40 1.36 -4.37
N ASP A 106 14.50 1.70 -5.05
CA ASP A 106 14.54 2.00 -6.49
C ASP A 106 15.62 1.13 -7.12
N LEU A 107 15.18 0.14 -7.89
CA LEU A 107 16.06 -0.79 -8.60
C LEU A 107 16.48 -0.20 -9.95
N SER A 108 17.75 -0.37 -10.27
CA SER A 108 18.35 -0.09 -11.57
C SER A 108 19.22 -1.27 -12.02
N ASP A 109 19.68 -1.24 -13.27
CA ASP A 109 20.44 -2.34 -13.88
C ASP A 109 21.68 -2.79 -13.09
N ASP A 110 22.33 -1.91 -12.32
CA ASP A 110 23.59 -2.16 -11.61
C ASP A 110 23.56 -1.80 -10.12
N SER A 111 22.41 -1.33 -9.63
CA SER A 111 22.31 -0.91 -8.24
C SER A 111 20.88 -0.84 -7.72
N ILE A 112 20.75 -0.92 -6.40
CA ILE A 112 19.52 -0.62 -5.68
C ILE A 112 19.77 0.58 -4.76
N ILE A 113 18.86 1.55 -4.80
CA ILE A 113 18.77 2.59 -3.78
C ILE A 113 17.75 2.13 -2.75
N LEU A 114 18.14 2.15 -1.48
CA LEU A 114 17.29 1.81 -0.34
C LEU A 114 17.06 3.05 0.52
N ASP A 115 15.79 3.35 0.80
CA ASP A 115 15.39 4.38 1.74
C ASP A 115 15.12 3.73 3.10
N LEU A 116 15.92 4.09 4.10
CA LEU A 116 15.87 3.53 5.43
C LEU A 116 15.25 4.50 6.45
N LEU A 117 14.41 3.96 7.33
CA LEU A 117 13.72 4.68 8.40
C LEU A 117 14.10 4.08 9.76
N PRO A 118 15.13 4.62 10.46
CA PRO A 118 15.47 4.23 11.82
C PRO A 118 14.48 4.81 12.83
N LEU A 119 13.92 3.95 13.68
CA LEU A 119 12.91 4.27 14.67
C LEU A 119 13.32 3.83 16.07
N ASP A 120 12.95 4.62 17.08
CA ASP A 120 13.04 4.22 18.50
C ASP A 120 11.84 3.36 18.94
N GLU A 121 11.73 3.08 20.24
CA GLU A 121 10.66 2.25 20.80
C GLU A 121 9.26 2.87 20.79
N PHE A 122 9.18 4.18 20.59
CA PHE A 122 7.96 4.96 20.52
C PHE A 122 7.58 5.32 19.08
N GLY A 123 8.31 4.78 18.09
CA GLY A 123 8.11 5.10 16.69
C GLY A 123 8.61 6.50 16.31
N ASN A 124 9.53 7.09 17.07
CA ASN A 124 10.14 8.36 16.68
C ASN A 124 11.22 8.12 15.64
N PHE A 125 11.17 8.90 14.55
CA PHE A 125 12.28 8.92 13.59
C PHE A 125 13.53 9.50 14.24
N ILE A 126 14.64 8.77 14.13
CA ILE A 126 15.92 9.15 14.72
C ILE A 126 16.70 10.02 13.72
N ASN A 127 16.73 11.31 13.99
CA ASN A 127 17.34 12.33 13.14
C ASN A 127 18.85 12.50 13.41
N ASN A 128 19.64 12.89 12.39
CA ASN A 128 21.08 13.16 12.44
C ASN A 128 21.86 11.97 13.01
N LEU A 129 21.45 10.78 12.62
CA LEU A 129 22.04 9.53 13.06
C LEU A 129 23.43 9.39 12.44
N ASN A 130 24.48 9.35 13.26
CA ASN A 130 25.82 9.08 12.74
C ASN A 130 25.90 7.63 12.26
N LEU A 131 25.62 7.41 10.97
CA LEU A 131 25.58 6.09 10.35
C LEU A 131 26.94 5.40 10.36
N ASP A 132 28.07 6.13 10.33
CA ASP A 132 29.40 5.55 10.45
C ASP A 132 29.65 4.91 11.83
N SER A 133 28.93 5.38 12.86
CA SER A 133 28.98 4.80 14.20
C SER A 133 28.06 3.59 14.38
N LEU A 134 27.11 3.40 13.45
CA LEU A 134 26.28 2.22 13.42
C LEU A 134 27.00 1.14 12.63
N ASN A 135 27.10 -0.05 13.21
CA ASN A 135 27.59 -1.24 12.51
C ASN A 135 26.50 -1.73 11.53
N LEU A 136 26.17 -0.89 10.55
CA LEU A 136 25.19 -1.14 9.51
C LEU A 136 25.85 -1.98 8.42
N SER A 137 25.25 -3.13 8.15
CA SER A 137 25.72 -4.07 7.13
C SER A 137 24.56 -4.50 6.25
N PHE A 138 24.88 -4.76 4.99
CA PHE A 138 23.93 -5.26 4.02
C PHE A 138 24.40 -6.63 3.55
N GLU A 139 23.50 -7.60 3.61
CA GLU A 139 23.68 -8.88 2.94
C GLU A 139 22.67 -8.92 1.81
N ALA A 140 23.08 -9.37 0.63
CA ALA A 140 22.10 -9.83 -0.33
C ALA A 140 22.39 -11.23 -0.83
N VAL A 141 21.31 -11.95 -1.07
CA VAL A 141 21.31 -13.36 -1.38
C VAL A 141 20.55 -13.55 -2.69
N ALA A 142 21.16 -14.28 -3.61
CA ALA A 142 20.53 -14.69 -4.85
C ALA A 142 20.93 -16.13 -5.17
N LEU A 143 19.97 -16.96 -5.61
CA LEU A 143 20.20 -18.39 -5.91
C LEU A 143 20.88 -19.15 -4.76
N GLY A 144 20.61 -18.77 -3.51
CA GLY A 144 21.23 -19.34 -2.31
C GLY A 144 22.69 -18.94 -2.07
N MET A 145 23.27 -18.08 -2.90
CA MET A 145 24.63 -17.56 -2.75
C MET A 145 24.59 -16.17 -2.10
N LYS A 146 25.40 -15.99 -1.05
CA LYS A 146 25.65 -14.66 -0.47
C LYS A 146 26.51 -13.87 -1.43
N MET A 147 26.07 -12.64 -1.71
CA MET A 147 26.76 -11.71 -2.59
C MET A 147 27.38 -10.58 -1.77
N SER A 148 28.46 -10.00 -2.30
CA SER A 148 29.11 -8.83 -1.72
C SER A 148 28.76 -7.59 -2.53
N PHE A 149 28.44 -6.50 -1.84
CA PHE A 149 28.00 -5.24 -2.43
C PHE A 149 28.93 -4.12 -1.95
N ASN A 150 29.18 -3.16 -2.84
CA ASN A 150 29.71 -1.88 -2.38
C ASN A 150 28.53 -1.04 -1.90
N GLN A 151 28.47 -0.82 -0.59
CA GLN A 151 27.48 0.07 0.03
C GLN A 151 28.02 1.49 0.09
N LYS A 152 27.17 2.47 -0.21
CA LYS A 152 27.49 3.89 -0.05
C LYS A 152 26.26 4.64 0.45
N LEU A 153 26.41 5.37 1.56
CA LEU A 153 25.45 6.40 1.95
C LEU A 153 25.46 7.50 0.90
N LEU A 154 24.32 7.74 0.24
CA LEU A 154 24.19 8.80 -0.75
C LEU A 154 23.96 10.14 -0.05
N ASN A 155 22.95 10.19 0.81
CA ASN A 155 22.56 11.37 1.57
C ASN A 155 21.62 11.00 2.71
N GLU A 156 21.44 11.97 3.60
CA GLU A 156 20.30 12.05 4.51
C GLU A 156 19.29 12.98 3.84
N ASN A 157 18.12 12.44 3.47
CA ASN A 157 17.08 13.23 2.83
C ASN A 157 16.21 13.90 3.90
N TYR A 158 16.06 15.21 3.75
CA TYR A 158 15.20 16.03 4.59
C TYR A 158 14.18 16.76 3.73
N TYR A 159 13.01 16.95 4.33
CA TYR A 159 11.89 17.55 3.65
C TYR A 159 12.09 19.04 3.34
N ASP A 160 12.09 19.42 2.06
CA ASP A 160 11.86 20.80 1.60
C ASP A 160 10.39 20.95 1.16
N LYS A 161 9.62 21.78 1.89
CA LYS A 161 8.18 21.93 1.67
C LYS A 161 7.81 22.45 0.27
N ALA A 162 8.72 23.14 -0.41
CA ALA A 162 8.39 23.89 -1.63
C ALA A 162 8.73 23.16 -2.94
N ASN A 163 9.72 22.26 -2.96
CA ASN A 163 10.25 21.69 -4.21
C ASN A 163 9.89 20.22 -4.43
N ASP A 164 9.46 19.49 -3.40
CA ASP A 164 9.27 18.03 -3.44
C ASP A 164 7.80 17.62 -3.22
N SER A 165 6.87 18.22 -3.97
CA SER A 165 5.46 17.84 -3.91
C SER A 165 5.24 16.39 -4.35
N ILE A 166 4.42 15.65 -3.62
CA ILE A 166 4.10 14.25 -3.89
C ILE A 166 2.63 14.10 -4.25
N SER A 167 2.33 13.19 -5.17
CA SER A 167 0.97 12.75 -5.46
C SER A 167 0.72 11.39 -4.80
N ILE A 168 -0.09 11.40 -3.75
CA ILE A 168 -0.49 10.22 -2.98
C ILE A 168 -1.79 9.67 -3.57
N ASN A 169 -1.72 8.49 -4.18
CA ASN A 169 -2.88 7.85 -4.77
C ASN A 169 -3.29 6.65 -3.92
N ILE A 170 -4.46 6.71 -3.30
CA ILE A 170 -4.96 5.70 -2.37
C ILE A 170 -6.09 4.91 -3.03
N LEU A 171 -5.93 3.59 -3.09
CA LEU A 171 -6.94 2.63 -3.53
C LEU A 171 -7.51 1.90 -2.31
N VAL A 172 -8.82 1.96 -2.11
CA VAL A 172 -9.50 1.31 -0.98
C VAL A 172 -10.48 0.26 -1.48
N GLU A 173 -10.27 -0.98 -1.07
CA GLU A 173 -11.20 -2.06 -1.37
C GLU A 173 -12.55 -1.84 -0.68
N LYS A 174 -13.63 -1.98 -1.45
CA LYS A 174 -15.02 -1.98 -1.00
C LYS A 174 -15.79 -3.20 -1.52
N SER A 175 -15.11 -4.34 -1.68
CA SER A 175 -15.74 -5.62 -2.01
C SER A 175 -16.67 -6.09 -0.88
N LEU A 176 -17.45 -7.15 -1.08
CA LEU A 176 -18.23 -7.74 0.04
C LEU A 176 -17.37 -8.30 1.18
N ALA A 177 -16.07 -8.58 0.94
CA ALA A 177 -15.16 -9.00 1.99
C ALA A 177 -14.76 -7.85 2.92
N ALA A 178 -14.92 -6.59 2.48
CA ALA A 178 -14.59 -5.41 3.26
C ALA A 178 -15.54 -5.22 4.45
N TYR A 179 -14.99 -4.81 5.59
CA TYR A 179 -15.73 -4.54 6.82
C TYR A 179 -15.13 -3.32 7.55
N ASP A 180 -15.88 -2.76 8.50
CA ASP A 180 -15.47 -1.58 9.28
C ASP A 180 -14.96 -0.39 8.43
N LEU A 181 -15.52 -0.21 7.23
CA LEU A 181 -15.13 0.88 6.30
C LEU A 181 -15.31 2.28 6.89
N ASN A 182 -16.21 2.45 7.87
CA ASN A 182 -16.32 3.68 8.64
C ASN A 182 -15.02 3.98 9.41
N LYS A 183 -14.42 2.97 10.04
CA LYS A 183 -13.16 3.10 10.76
C LYS A 183 -12.01 3.35 9.81
N VAL A 184 -11.94 2.61 8.71
CA VAL A 184 -10.96 2.85 7.64
C VAL A 184 -11.05 4.29 7.13
N SER A 185 -12.26 4.79 6.89
CA SER A 185 -12.49 6.17 6.45
C SER A 185 -12.03 7.21 7.46
N GLU A 186 -12.31 7.00 8.75
CA GLU A 186 -11.84 7.87 9.84
C GLU A 186 -10.30 7.98 9.83
N GLN A 187 -9.62 6.85 9.64
CA GLN A 187 -8.17 6.77 9.64
C GLN A 187 -7.55 7.35 8.37
N LEU A 188 -8.18 7.17 7.20
CA LEU A 188 -7.80 7.85 5.96
C LEU A 188 -7.88 9.37 6.09
N ARG A 189 -8.99 9.90 6.65
CA ARG A 189 -9.09 11.34 6.94
C ARG A 189 -7.99 11.82 7.87
N THR A 190 -7.70 11.03 8.90
CA THR A 190 -6.67 11.36 9.90
C THR A 190 -5.29 11.42 9.25
N ALA A 191 -4.98 10.51 8.33
CA ALA A 191 -3.74 10.54 7.57
C ALA A 191 -3.66 11.73 6.61
N ILE A 192 -4.71 11.96 5.80
CA ILE A 192 -4.77 13.06 4.82
C ILE A 192 -4.54 14.42 5.48
N LYS A 193 -5.07 14.60 6.69
CA LYS A 193 -4.88 15.81 7.50
C LYS A 193 -3.41 16.15 7.75
N ASN A 194 -2.51 15.16 7.75
CA ASN A 194 -1.10 15.34 8.06
C ASN A 194 -0.23 15.59 6.81
N PHE A 195 -0.76 15.41 5.60
CA PHE A 195 -0.02 15.67 4.37
C PHE A 195 0.21 17.17 4.14
N ASP A 196 1.26 17.52 3.42
CA ASP A 196 1.64 18.91 3.21
C ASP A 196 0.76 19.58 2.16
N ASN A 197 0.49 20.88 2.38
CA ASN A 197 -0.44 21.64 1.55
C ASN A 197 -0.02 21.81 0.09
N SER A 198 1.20 21.44 -0.29
CA SER A 198 1.68 21.42 -1.69
C SER A 198 1.41 20.10 -2.42
N ASP A 199 1.11 19.04 -1.67
CA ASP A 199 0.92 17.70 -2.22
C ASP A 199 -0.46 17.53 -2.85
N ARG A 200 -0.67 16.37 -3.47
CA ARG A 200 -1.93 15.99 -4.08
C ARG A 200 -2.42 14.66 -3.55
N VAL A 201 -3.73 14.55 -3.39
CA VAL A 201 -4.41 13.33 -2.96
C VAL A 201 -5.39 12.90 -4.04
N THR A 202 -5.25 11.66 -4.48
CA THR A 202 -6.29 10.93 -5.20
C THR A 202 -6.76 9.81 -4.30
N LEU A 203 -8.06 9.70 -4.07
CA LEU A 203 -8.66 8.59 -3.34
C LEU A 203 -9.67 7.92 -4.26
N ALA A 204 -9.47 6.64 -4.54
CA ALA A 204 -10.44 5.83 -5.25
C ALA A 204 -10.79 4.59 -4.43
N SER A 205 -12.02 4.14 -4.60
CA SER A 205 -12.49 2.87 -4.07
C SER A 205 -12.61 1.85 -5.19
N PHE A 206 -12.50 0.57 -4.87
CA PHE A 206 -12.67 -0.47 -5.87
C PHE A 206 -13.42 -1.69 -5.35
N ASN A 207 -14.23 -2.27 -6.24
CA ASN A 207 -14.69 -3.65 -6.19
C ASN A 207 -14.33 -4.30 -7.53
N GLN A 208 -15.28 -4.86 -8.29
CA GLN A 208 -15.08 -5.17 -9.70
C GLN A 208 -14.94 -3.93 -10.60
N ASN A 209 -15.32 -2.75 -10.09
CA ASN A 209 -15.17 -1.46 -10.76
C ASN A 209 -14.37 -0.52 -9.85
N MET A 210 -13.63 0.41 -10.44
CA MET A 210 -12.97 1.50 -9.72
C MET A 210 -13.85 2.76 -9.76
N GLU A 211 -13.93 3.47 -8.64
CA GLU A 211 -14.65 4.74 -8.50
C GLU A 211 -13.74 5.76 -7.82
N ILE A 212 -13.50 6.89 -8.48
CA ILE A 212 -12.72 8.00 -7.93
C ILE A 212 -13.62 8.80 -6.97
N LEU A 213 -13.21 8.90 -5.71
CA LEU A 213 -13.89 9.65 -4.66
C LEU A 213 -13.32 11.05 -4.49
N ILE A 214 -12.01 11.19 -4.66
CA ILE A 214 -11.24 12.44 -4.64
C ILE A 214 -10.23 12.36 -5.78
N ASP A 215 -10.14 13.41 -6.60
CA ASP A 215 -9.28 13.43 -7.78
C ASP A 215 -8.26 14.57 -7.72
N ASN A 216 -7.00 14.24 -7.43
CA ASN A 216 -5.88 15.17 -7.49
C ASN A 216 -6.11 16.48 -6.70
N GLU A 217 -6.75 16.39 -5.53
CA GLU A 217 -7.08 17.53 -4.70
C GLU A 217 -5.94 17.88 -3.74
N LEU A 218 -5.90 19.13 -3.25
CA LEU A 218 -5.03 19.49 -2.12
C LEU A 218 -5.48 18.76 -0.85
N PRO A 219 -4.58 18.36 0.07
CA PRO A 219 -4.96 17.60 1.26
C PRO A 219 -6.08 18.22 2.10
N HIS A 220 -6.09 19.55 2.27
CA HIS A 220 -7.18 20.22 2.99
C HIS A 220 -8.54 20.12 2.28
N GLN A 221 -8.55 20.15 0.94
CA GLN A 221 -9.77 19.97 0.13
C GLN A 221 -10.22 18.52 0.22
N ALA A 222 -9.30 17.58 0.01
CA ALA A 222 -9.55 16.14 0.12
C ALA A 222 -10.11 15.77 1.50
N PHE A 223 -9.57 16.34 2.58
CA PHE A 223 -10.06 16.13 3.95
C PHE A 223 -11.52 16.57 4.13
N LEU A 224 -11.89 17.72 3.58
CA LEU A 224 -13.26 18.26 3.65
C LEU A 224 -14.23 17.50 2.75
N ASN A 225 -13.80 17.17 1.53
CA ASN A 225 -14.64 16.59 0.48
C ASN A 225 -14.84 15.09 0.63
N PHE A 226 -13.88 14.37 1.21
CA PHE A 226 -14.02 12.93 1.41
C PHE A 226 -15.28 12.66 2.24
N ASN A 227 -16.03 11.60 1.93
CA ASN A 227 -17.21 11.17 2.67
C ASN A 227 -17.25 9.64 2.74
N ALA A 228 -17.32 9.09 3.96
CA ALA A 228 -17.34 7.66 4.23
C ALA A 228 -18.61 6.97 3.70
N SER A 229 -19.71 7.71 3.55
CA SER A 229 -21.00 7.16 3.09
C SER A 229 -20.94 6.53 1.69
N ASN A 230 -19.90 6.82 0.90
CA ASN A 230 -19.69 6.24 -0.44
C ASN A 230 -18.99 4.86 -0.42
N LEU A 231 -18.48 4.42 0.74
CA LEU A 231 -17.79 3.13 0.89
C LEU A 231 -18.77 2.05 1.39
N ILE A 232 -19.62 1.57 0.48
CA ILE A 232 -20.57 0.48 0.76
C ILE A 232 -19.99 -0.84 0.23
N PRO A 233 -19.78 -1.87 1.08
CA PRO A 233 -19.29 -3.18 0.66
C PRO A 233 -20.20 -3.79 -0.40
N SER A 234 -19.64 -4.13 -1.56
CA SER A 234 -20.39 -4.73 -2.66
C SER A 234 -19.50 -5.45 -3.67
N GLY A 235 -20.00 -6.54 -4.22
CA GLY A 235 -19.34 -7.33 -5.24
C GLY A 235 -17.99 -7.96 -4.83
N THR A 236 -17.06 -7.95 -5.78
CA THR A 236 -15.80 -8.73 -5.79
C THR A 236 -14.57 -7.81 -5.77
N ALA A 237 -13.34 -8.34 -5.68
CA ALA A 237 -12.12 -7.52 -5.62
C ALA A 237 -11.33 -7.59 -6.95
N ALA A 238 -11.16 -6.44 -7.62
CA ALA A 238 -10.40 -6.31 -8.87
C ALA A 238 -9.27 -5.26 -8.75
N TYR A 239 -8.29 -5.49 -7.86
CA TYR A 239 -7.22 -4.52 -7.66
C TYR A 239 -6.24 -4.40 -8.84
N SER A 240 -5.97 -5.44 -9.65
CA SER A 240 -5.13 -5.29 -10.86
C SER A 240 -5.74 -4.28 -11.83
N SER A 241 -7.04 -4.41 -12.08
CA SER A 241 -7.79 -3.48 -12.93
C SER A 241 -7.79 -2.07 -12.35
N ALA A 242 -7.99 -1.92 -11.03
CA ALA A 242 -7.95 -0.62 -10.37
C ALA A 242 -6.56 0.04 -10.46
N ILE A 243 -5.48 -0.73 -10.26
CA ILE A 243 -4.10 -0.25 -10.38
C ILE A 243 -3.83 0.20 -11.81
N ILE A 244 -4.17 -0.60 -12.83
CA ILE A 244 -3.95 -0.22 -14.24
C ILE A 244 -4.72 1.04 -14.60
N GLN A 245 -6.00 1.13 -14.23
CA GLN A 245 -6.81 2.32 -14.51
C GLN A 245 -6.21 3.59 -13.86
N LEU A 246 -5.74 3.47 -12.61
CA LEU A 246 -5.07 4.55 -11.91
C LEU A 246 -3.73 4.93 -12.58
N LEU A 247 -2.90 3.97 -12.95
CA LEU A 247 -1.63 4.21 -13.65
C LEU A 247 -1.85 4.88 -15.01
N GLN A 248 -2.86 4.45 -15.77
CA GLN A 248 -3.24 5.09 -17.03
C GLN A 248 -3.67 6.55 -16.81
N LYS A 249 -4.45 6.82 -15.75
CA LYS A 249 -4.82 8.18 -15.37
C LYS A 249 -3.59 9.03 -15.00
N ILE A 250 -2.67 8.49 -14.20
CA ILE A 250 -1.41 9.17 -13.83
C ILE A 250 -0.60 9.48 -15.10
N LYS A 251 -0.43 8.51 -16.00
CA LYS A 251 0.29 8.68 -17.27
C LYS A 251 -0.31 9.78 -18.16
N ASN A 252 -1.62 9.95 -18.12
CA ASN A 252 -2.32 10.97 -18.90
C ASN A 252 -2.32 12.35 -18.22
N SER A 253 -1.87 12.46 -16.98
CA SER A 253 -1.72 13.72 -16.27
C SER A 253 -0.35 14.35 -16.53
N SER A 254 -0.28 15.66 -16.76
CA SER A 254 0.96 16.37 -17.09
C SER A 254 1.76 16.85 -15.88
N ASP A 255 1.22 16.72 -14.66
CA ASP A 255 1.53 17.68 -13.61
C ASP A 255 2.45 17.16 -12.48
N TYR A 256 2.65 15.86 -12.31
CA TYR A 256 3.39 15.34 -11.15
C TYR A 256 4.29 14.15 -11.48
N LYS A 257 5.57 14.26 -11.08
CA LYS A 257 6.59 13.22 -11.29
C LYS A 257 6.78 12.27 -10.11
N ASN A 258 6.33 12.65 -8.92
CA ASN A 258 6.53 11.88 -7.68
C ASN A 258 5.22 11.24 -7.23
N ASN A 259 4.83 10.15 -7.91
CA ASN A 259 3.61 9.41 -7.58
C ASN A 259 3.93 8.21 -6.71
N ILE A 260 3.11 7.97 -5.69
CA ILE A 260 3.05 6.71 -4.96
C ILE A 260 1.62 6.16 -5.02
N ILE A 261 1.48 4.84 -4.91
CA ILE A 261 0.19 4.17 -4.75
C ILE A 261 0.15 3.48 -3.39
N ILE A 262 -0.96 3.63 -2.66
CA ILE A 262 -1.24 2.90 -1.41
C ILE A 262 -2.52 2.09 -1.62
N LEU A 263 -2.39 0.76 -1.62
CA LEU A 263 -3.49 -0.19 -1.77
C LEU A 263 -3.94 -0.70 -0.39
N LEU A 264 -5.18 -0.41 0.00
CA LEU A 264 -5.82 -0.97 1.19
C LEU A 264 -6.73 -2.12 0.74
N SER A 265 -6.44 -3.35 1.18
CA SER A 265 -7.14 -4.55 0.70
C SER A 265 -7.59 -5.46 1.85
N PHE A 266 -8.76 -6.07 1.70
CA PHE A 266 -9.39 -7.01 2.62
C PHE A 266 -9.37 -8.45 2.11
N SER A 267 -9.14 -8.67 0.81
CA SER A 267 -9.15 -10.00 0.19
C SER A 267 -8.16 -10.13 -0.97
N GLU A 268 -7.86 -11.36 -1.38
CA GLU A 268 -7.09 -11.65 -2.59
C GLU A 268 -7.87 -11.24 -3.86
N GLU A 269 -7.16 -11.09 -4.99
CA GLU A 269 -7.81 -10.72 -6.24
C GLU A 269 -8.67 -11.86 -6.76
N ASN A 270 -9.86 -11.52 -7.22
CA ASN A 270 -10.79 -12.51 -7.76
C ASN A 270 -11.66 -11.96 -8.88
N SER A 271 -11.35 -10.80 -9.49
CA SER A 271 -12.29 -10.18 -10.43
C SER A 271 -11.68 -9.37 -11.58
N SER A 272 -10.35 -9.30 -11.71
CA SER A 272 -9.69 -8.69 -12.88
C SER A 272 -9.66 -9.67 -14.05
N VAL A 273 -10.51 -9.39 -15.04
CA VAL A 273 -10.81 -10.32 -16.14
C VAL A 273 -10.08 -9.96 -17.44
N THR A 274 -9.86 -8.66 -17.67
CA THR A 274 -9.26 -8.09 -18.89
C THR A 274 -7.85 -7.56 -18.63
N SER A 275 -7.36 -7.70 -17.40
CA SER A 275 -6.12 -7.14 -16.88
C SER A 275 -5.46 -8.18 -15.99
N THR A 276 -4.14 -8.22 -15.98
CA THR A 276 -3.38 -9.12 -15.09
C THR A 276 -2.51 -8.33 -14.11
N LEU A 277 -2.15 -8.96 -12.99
CA LEU A 277 -1.32 -8.33 -11.99
C LEU A 277 0.10 -8.08 -12.53
N ASP A 278 0.67 -9.02 -13.28
CA ASP A 278 1.99 -8.83 -13.88
C ASP A 278 2.02 -7.64 -14.86
N GLU A 279 0.95 -7.39 -15.62
CA GLU A 279 0.82 -6.20 -16.47
C GLU A 279 0.82 -4.93 -15.61
N ALA A 280 0.01 -4.90 -14.55
CA ALA A 280 -0.06 -3.76 -13.63
C ALA A 280 1.33 -3.44 -13.03
N LEU A 281 2.07 -4.47 -12.60
CA LEU A 281 3.40 -4.32 -12.02
C LEU A 281 4.42 -3.88 -13.08
N LYS A 282 4.41 -4.46 -14.29
CA LYS A 282 5.28 -4.01 -15.40
C LYS A 282 5.09 -2.51 -15.69
N ILE A 283 3.83 -2.05 -15.75
CA ILE A 283 3.54 -0.62 -15.97
C ILE A 283 4.07 0.22 -14.80
N ALA A 284 3.79 -0.18 -13.56
CA ALA A 284 4.24 0.55 -12.37
C ALA A 284 5.77 0.66 -12.29
N THR A 285 6.49 -0.44 -12.53
CA THR A 285 7.96 -0.48 -12.52
C THR A 285 8.55 0.39 -13.64
N ILE A 286 8.00 0.34 -14.86
CA ILE A 286 8.43 1.25 -15.96
C ILE A 286 8.21 2.72 -15.60
N MET A 287 7.10 3.02 -14.93
CA MET A 287 6.78 4.38 -14.48
C MET A 287 7.55 4.78 -13.21
N LYS A 288 8.29 3.86 -12.58
CA LYS A 288 8.97 4.04 -11.29
C LYS A 288 8.03 4.50 -10.16
N ILE A 289 6.82 3.94 -10.14
CA ILE A 289 5.81 4.24 -9.12
C ILE A 289 5.79 3.09 -8.11
N PRO A 290 6.24 3.30 -6.86
CA PRO A 290 6.13 2.27 -5.84
C PRO A 290 4.68 2.07 -5.41
N ILE A 291 4.31 0.81 -5.20
CA ILE A 291 3.00 0.41 -4.68
C ILE A 291 3.19 -0.15 -3.27
N TYR A 292 2.61 0.55 -2.30
CA TYR A 292 2.50 0.12 -0.92
C TYR A 292 1.20 -0.65 -0.74
N VAL A 293 1.23 -1.70 0.07
CA VAL A 293 0.05 -2.53 0.35
C VAL A 293 -0.20 -2.56 1.86
N ILE A 294 -1.44 -2.30 2.26
CA ILE A 294 -1.93 -2.45 3.63
C ILE A 294 -3.04 -3.48 3.61
N THR A 295 -2.74 -4.73 4.00
CA THR A 295 -3.76 -5.77 4.15
C THR A 295 -4.52 -5.53 5.45
N LEU A 296 -5.85 -5.57 5.40
CA LEU A 296 -6.78 -5.26 6.50
C LEU A 296 -7.50 -6.52 7.04
N SER A 297 -7.06 -7.69 6.61
CA SER A 297 -7.60 -9.00 6.97
C SER A 297 -6.49 -10.03 7.03
N LYS A 298 -6.60 -11.00 7.95
CA LYS A 298 -5.72 -12.19 7.99
C LYS A 298 -5.78 -13.01 6.72
N ASP A 299 -6.91 -12.94 6.02
CA ASP A 299 -7.21 -13.76 4.86
C ASP A 299 -6.64 -13.17 3.57
N CYS A 300 -6.00 -11.99 3.66
CA CYS A 300 -5.48 -11.19 2.55
C CYS A 300 -3.94 -11.21 2.48
N LYS A 301 -3.27 -11.94 3.39
CA LYS A 301 -1.82 -12.13 3.31
C LYS A 301 -1.52 -13.30 2.38
N GLY A 302 -0.85 -13.02 1.27
CA GLY A 302 -0.60 -14.00 0.23
C GLY A 302 0.61 -13.66 -0.63
N TYR A 303 1.01 -14.62 -1.45
CA TYR A 303 2.06 -14.48 -2.47
C TYR A 303 1.81 -13.26 -3.38
N GLU A 304 0.56 -12.98 -3.72
CA GLU A 304 0.15 -11.85 -4.56
C GLU A 304 0.58 -10.49 -3.96
N MET A 305 0.28 -10.26 -2.68
CA MET A 305 0.54 -8.96 -2.03
C MET A 305 2.03 -8.68 -1.85
N ASN A 306 2.82 -9.71 -1.50
CA ASN A 306 4.28 -9.58 -1.45
C ASN A 306 4.83 -9.26 -2.84
N SER A 307 4.34 -9.95 -3.88
CA SER A 307 4.79 -9.74 -5.25
C SER A 307 4.58 -8.31 -5.74
N ILE A 308 3.50 -7.64 -5.31
CA ILE A 308 3.26 -6.22 -5.61
C ILE A 308 4.37 -5.33 -5.05
N THR A 309 4.69 -5.47 -3.77
CA THR A 309 5.64 -4.60 -3.08
C THR A 309 7.08 -4.91 -3.48
N ASP A 310 7.40 -6.19 -3.68
CA ASP A 310 8.72 -6.67 -4.07
C ASP A 310 9.08 -6.28 -5.51
N ALA A 311 8.10 -6.19 -6.41
CA ALA A 311 8.32 -5.79 -7.81
C ALA A 311 8.36 -4.27 -8.02
N THR A 312 7.66 -3.50 -7.18
CA THR A 312 7.52 -2.04 -7.36
C THR A 312 8.36 -1.22 -6.39
N GLY A 313 8.99 -1.86 -5.40
CA GLY A 313 9.84 -1.21 -4.42
C GLY A 313 9.08 -0.51 -3.28
N GLY A 314 7.80 -0.81 -3.11
CA GLY A 314 7.01 -0.43 -1.94
C GLY A 314 7.21 -1.37 -0.75
N ARG A 315 6.33 -1.28 0.25
CA ARG A 315 6.36 -2.13 1.45
C ARG A 315 4.98 -2.69 1.77
N LEU A 316 4.94 -3.95 2.21
CA LEU A 316 3.74 -4.62 2.71
C LEU A 316 3.55 -4.35 4.22
N TYR A 317 2.35 -3.95 4.56
CA TYR A 317 1.86 -3.77 5.93
C TYR A 317 0.66 -4.65 6.15
N SER A 318 0.51 -5.15 7.37
CA SER A 318 -0.59 -6.02 7.71
C SER A 318 -1.20 -5.64 9.04
N LEU A 319 -2.49 -5.35 9.01
CA LEU A 319 -3.29 -4.91 10.15
C LEU A 319 -4.52 -5.80 10.28
N GLU A 320 -4.86 -6.13 11.51
CA GLU A 320 -6.12 -6.77 11.86
C GLU A 320 -7.17 -5.74 12.29
N SER A 321 -8.43 -6.16 12.42
CA SER A 321 -9.56 -5.26 12.74
C SER A 321 -9.34 -4.45 14.03
N ASN A 322 -8.71 -5.06 15.04
CA ASN A 322 -8.35 -4.42 16.31
C ASN A 322 -7.16 -3.44 16.19
N GLU A 323 -6.47 -3.42 15.06
CA GLU A 323 -5.33 -2.55 14.77
C GLU A 323 -5.67 -1.46 13.75
N PHE A 324 -6.95 -1.32 13.35
CA PHE A 324 -7.34 -0.32 12.35
C PHE A 324 -7.02 1.11 12.78
N ASP A 325 -6.92 1.41 14.08
CA ASP A 325 -6.41 2.68 14.60
C ASP A 325 -4.97 3.01 14.15
N ASN A 326 -4.20 2.02 13.70
CA ASN A 326 -2.86 2.20 13.17
C ASN A 326 -2.84 2.49 11.66
N ILE A 327 -3.96 2.42 10.93
CA ILE A 327 -4.00 2.73 9.48
C ILE A 327 -3.44 4.13 9.22
N SER A 328 -3.83 5.12 10.02
CA SER A 328 -3.32 6.49 9.86
C SER A 328 -1.83 6.61 10.15
N LYS A 329 -1.31 5.85 11.14
CA LYS A 329 0.12 5.79 11.48
C LYS A 329 0.92 5.15 10.34
N VAL A 330 0.44 4.05 9.77
CA VAL A 330 1.06 3.37 8.61
C VAL A 330 1.11 4.28 7.38
N ILE A 331 -0.01 4.90 7.01
CA ILE A 331 -0.06 5.81 5.87
C ILE A 331 0.87 7.00 6.09
N SER A 332 0.91 7.54 7.32
CA SER A 332 1.81 8.64 7.65
C SER A 332 3.28 8.21 7.59
N GLU A 333 3.63 6.98 7.99
CA GLU A 333 4.98 6.42 7.85
C GLU A 333 5.40 6.31 6.38
N ILE A 334 4.52 5.75 5.53
CA ILE A 334 4.75 5.63 4.08
C ILE A 334 5.01 7.01 3.47
N TYR A 335 4.12 7.96 3.78
CA TYR A 335 4.18 9.33 3.30
C TYR A 335 5.46 10.05 3.78
N PHE A 336 5.75 9.99 5.08
CA PHE A 336 6.94 10.59 5.67
C PHE A 336 8.21 10.03 5.07
N GLY A 337 8.27 8.71 4.87
CA GLY A 337 9.41 8.01 4.28
C GLY A 337 9.74 8.43 2.85
N GLN A 338 8.80 9.06 2.12
CA GLN A 338 9.10 9.63 0.80
C GLN A 338 9.89 10.94 0.85
N LYS A 339 9.80 11.64 1.99
CA LYS A 339 10.33 12.99 2.19
C LYS A 339 11.52 13.01 3.13
N VAL A 340 11.57 12.05 4.06
CA VAL A 340 12.58 11.95 5.10
C VAL A 340 13.02 10.50 5.25
N ASN A 341 14.29 10.24 4.93
CA ASN A 341 14.90 8.92 4.98
C ASN A 341 16.44 9.01 4.90
N TYR A 342 17.11 7.88 5.15
CA TYR A 342 18.53 7.71 4.86
C TYR A 342 18.67 6.86 3.59
N GLN A 343 19.35 7.37 2.57
CA GLN A 343 19.49 6.66 1.29
C GLN A 343 20.81 5.92 1.17
N PHE A 344 20.72 4.61 0.95
CA PHE A 344 21.87 3.76 0.68
C PHE A 344 21.84 3.25 -0.74
N LYS A 345 22.95 3.43 -1.45
CA LYS A 345 23.19 2.77 -2.73
C LYS A 345 23.94 1.48 -2.49
N LEU A 346 23.34 0.36 -2.88
CA LEU A 346 23.99 -0.93 -2.98
C LEU A 346 24.34 -1.16 -4.44
N SER A 347 25.64 -1.15 -4.76
CA SER A 347 26.12 -1.40 -6.11
C SER A 347 26.58 -2.85 -6.23
N PHE A 348 26.11 -3.54 -7.25
CA PHE A 348 26.51 -4.91 -7.59
C PHE A 348 27.11 -4.95 -8.99
N LEU A 349 27.89 -5.99 -9.28
CA LEU A 349 28.45 -6.20 -10.61
C LEU A 349 27.34 -6.64 -11.58
N ASN A 350 27.55 -6.38 -12.88
CA ASN A 350 26.72 -6.89 -13.99
C ASN A 350 26.51 -8.42 -14.00
N GLU A 351 27.15 -9.15 -13.09
CA GLU A 351 27.06 -10.59 -12.90
C GLU A 351 25.65 -11.06 -12.48
N ILE A 352 24.78 -10.17 -12.03
CA ILE A 352 23.39 -10.52 -11.70
C ILE A 352 22.41 -10.47 -12.87
N LYS A 353 22.86 -10.24 -14.11
CA LYS A 353 22.00 -10.20 -15.31
C LYS A 353 21.19 -11.48 -15.55
N ASN A 354 21.58 -12.60 -14.95
CA ASN A 354 20.91 -13.89 -15.08
C ASN A 354 20.13 -14.31 -13.81
N ILE A 355 19.87 -13.35 -12.91
CA ILE A 355 19.16 -13.58 -11.65
C ILE A 355 17.76 -12.99 -11.77
N SER A 356 16.74 -13.70 -11.33
CA SER A 356 15.35 -13.22 -11.32
C SER A 356 15.01 -12.44 -10.05
N GLU A 357 15.62 -12.81 -8.92
CA GLU A 357 15.28 -12.30 -7.60
C GLU A 357 16.51 -12.01 -6.74
N LEU A 358 16.41 -10.97 -5.91
CA LEU A 358 17.45 -10.56 -4.99
C LEU A 358 16.84 -10.31 -3.61
N TYR A 359 17.33 -11.01 -2.59
CA TYR A 359 16.92 -10.78 -1.21
C TYR A 359 17.94 -9.87 -0.55
N VAL A 360 17.57 -8.67 -0.13
CA VAL A 360 18.45 -7.80 0.64
C VAL A 360 18.02 -7.80 2.10
N LYS A 361 19.01 -7.93 2.97
CA LYS A 361 18.87 -7.84 4.42
C LYS A 361 19.75 -6.72 4.92
N VAL A 362 19.17 -5.87 5.76
CA VAL A 362 19.85 -4.79 6.47
C VAL A 362 19.99 -5.23 7.90
N PHE A 363 21.19 -5.18 8.46
CA PHE A 363 21.46 -5.49 9.86
C PHE A 363 22.19 -4.35 10.52
N VAL A 364 21.75 -4.00 11.73
CA VAL A 364 22.42 -3.05 12.62
C VAL A 364 22.69 -3.76 13.94
N TYR A 365 23.96 -3.78 14.35
CA TYR A 365 24.32 -4.17 15.71
C TYR A 365 24.37 -2.94 16.61
N SER A 366 23.38 -2.82 17.50
CA SER A 366 23.24 -1.71 18.45
C SER A 366 22.85 -2.23 19.83
N ASN A 367 23.49 -1.71 20.90
CA ASN A 367 23.17 -2.06 22.28
C ASN A 367 23.08 -3.58 22.55
N GLN A 368 24.02 -4.34 22.01
CA GLN A 368 24.09 -5.82 22.11
C GLN A 368 22.92 -6.58 21.46
N LYS A 369 22.12 -5.91 20.62
CA LYS A 369 21.04 -6.52 19.84
C LYS A 369 21.30 -6.38 18.35
N PHE A 370 20.88 -7.38 17.60
CA PHE A 370 20.75 -7.28 16.15
C PHE A 370 19.36 -6.76 15.82
N ILE A 371 19.32 -5.67 15.06
CA ILE A 371 18.11 -5.10 14.49
C ILE A 371 18.21 -5.36 13.01
N GLU A 372 17.18 -5.96 12.43
CA GLU A 372 17.18 -6.34 11.03
C GLU A 372 15.87 -6.00 10.35
N ASP A 373 15.98 -5.78 9.05
CA ASP A 373 14.85 -5.73 8.14
C ASP A 373 15.30 -6.27 6.78
N ASN A 374 14.35 -6.77 6.01
CA ASN A 374 14.66 -7.43 4.76
C ASN A 374 13.54 -7.24 3.75
N GLN A 375 13.91 -7.35 2.48
CA GLN A 375 12.98 -7.27 1.38
C GLN A 375 13.50 -8.09 0.20
N LYS A 376 12.57 -8.75 -0.49
CA LYS A 376 12.81 -9.42 -1.76
C LYS A 376 12.58 -8.42 -2.89
N TYR A 377 13.40 -8.50 -3.93
CA TYR A 377 13.28 -7.69 -5.13
C TYR A 377 13.24 -8.58 -6.35
N TYR A 378 12.33 -8.27 -7.26
CA TYR A 378 12.29 -8.88 -8.57
C TYR A 378 13.09 -8.02 -9.56
N LEU A 379 14.11 -8.62 -10.20
CA LEU A 379 14.84 -7.96 -11.30
C LEU A 379 14.01 -7.97 -12.59
N GLU A 380 13.13 -8.96 -12.74
CA GLU A 380 12.09 -9.03 -13.74
C GLU A 380 10.76 -9.35 -13.05
N VAL A 381 9.68 -8.67 -13.43
CA VAL A 381 8.35 -8.89 -12.85
C VAL A 381 7.98 -10.38 -12.98
N PRO A 382 7.64 -11.05 -11.86
CA PRO A 382 7.35 -12.48 -11.89
C PRO A 382 6.03 -12.74 -12.63
N ASP A 383 5.90 -13.95 -13.18
CA ASP A 383 4.60 -14.45 -13.61
C ASP A 383 3.77 -14.74 -12.34
N ILE A 384 2.67 -14.00 -12.14
CA ILE A 384 1.79 -14.18 -10.99
C ILE A 384 0.53 -14.92 -11.42
N TYR A 385 0.27 -16.05 -10.79
CA TYR A 385 -0.91 -16.86 -11.04
C TYR A 385 -2.04 -16.49 -10.09
N ILE A 386 -3.22 -16.19 -10.65
CA ILE A 386 -4.45 -15.98 -9.90
C ILE A 386 -5.41 -17.13 -10.27
N PRO A 387 -5.79 -18.01 -9.32
CA PRO A 387 -6.39 -19.31 -9.61
C PRO A 387 -7.78 -19.24 -10.26
N TYR A 388 -8.53 -18.17 -10.00
CA TYR A 388 -9.86 -17.99 -10.56
C TYR A 388 -10.19 -16.51 -10.71
N GLN A 389 -11.07 -16.20 -11.66
CA GLN A 389 -11.61 -14.85 -11.86
C GLN A 389 -13.14 -14.91 -11.91
N ILE A 390 -13.79 -14.25 -10.96
CA ILE A 390 -15.24 -14.18 -10.83
C ILE A 390 -15.77 -13.15 -11.82
N LEU A 391 -16.66 -13.58 -12.72
CA LEU A 391 -17.44 -12.70 -13.59
C LEU A 391 -18.64 -12.08 -12.88
N SER A 392 -19.36 -12.87 -12.09
CA SER A 392 -20.56 -12.42 -11.38
C SER A 392 -20.80 -13.22 -10.11
N LEU A 393 -21.40 -12.56 -9.11
CA LEU A 393 -22.04 -13.20 -7.97
C LEU A 393 -23.55 -13.28 -8.19
N PHE A 394 -24.23 -14.15 -7.44
CA PHE A 394 -25.67 -14.36 -7.54
C PHE A 394 -26.35 -14.38 -6.16
N ASP A 395 -27.57 -13.85 -6.14
CA ASP A 395 -28.45 -13.96 -4.97
C ASP A 395 -28.94 -15.41 -4.79
N PHE A 396 -29.41 -15.70 -3.58
CA PHE A 396 -29.94 -17.02 -3.22
C PHE A 396 -31.05 -17.47 -4.18
N ALA A 397 -30.91 -18.70 -4.70
CA ALA A 397 -31.80 -19.33 -5.67
C ALA A 397 -32.06 -18.51 -6.95
N SER A 398 -31.21 -17.52 -7.26
CA SER A 398 -31.34 -16.65 -8.43
C SER A 398 -30.32 -17.00 -9.51
N LYS A 399 -30.74 -16.87 -10.77
CA LYS A 399 -29.88 -16.93 -11.97
C LYS A 399 -29.65 -15.58 -12.64
N GLU A 400 -30.25 -14.53 -12.08
CA GLU A 400 -30.15 -13.18 -12.62
C GLU A 400 -28.77 -12.60 -12.32
N VAL A 401 -28.12 -12.07 -13.34
CA VAL A 401 -26.83 -11.40 -13.20
C VAL A 401 -27.09 -9.97 -12.67
N PRO A 402 -26.52 -9.57 -11.52
CA PRO A 402 -26.71 -8.22 -11.03
C PRO A 402 -26.17 -7.16 -12.01
N PRO A 403 -26.88 -6.03 -12.24
CA PRO A 403 -26.47 -5.00 -13.19
C PRO A 403 -25.07 -4.41 -12.94
N SER A 404 -24.59 -4.45 -11.70
CA SER A 404 -23.26 -3.98 -11.31
C SER A 404 -22.10 -4.75 -11.96
N TYR A 405 -22.37 -5.91 -12.58
CA TYR A 405 -21.40 -6.70 -13.35
C TYR A 405 -21.47 -6.48 -14.87
N TYR A 406 -22.48 -5.76 -15.38
CA TYR A 406 -22.70 -5.64 -16.82
C TYR A 406 -21.55 -4.94 -17.55
N SER A 407 -20.93 -3.91 -16.96
CA SER A 407 -19.78 -3.21 -17.57
C SER A 407 -18.62 -4.18 -17.81
N LYS A 408 -18.20 -4.89 -16.77
CA LYS A 408 -17.12 -5.88 -16.83
C LYS A 408 -17.40 -6.99 -17.84
N ILE A 409 -18.62 -7.52 -17.88
CA ILE A 409 -19.01 -8.55 -18.85
C ILE A 409 -18.96 -7.98 -20.28
N SER A 410 -19.39 -6.73 -20.48
CA SER A 410 -19.33 -6.06 -21.78
C SER A 410 -17.89 -5.79 -22.24
N GLU A 411 -16.99 -5.43 -21.31
CA GLU A 411 -15.56 -5.28 -21.59
C GLU A 411 -14.92 -6.61 -22.03
N LEU A 412 -15.25 -7.72 -21.35
CA LEU A 412 -14.84 -9.05 -21.78
C LEU A 412 -15.39 -9.41 -23.16
N ALA A 413 -16.64 -9.07 -23.46
CA ALA A 413 -17.22 -9.30 -24.79
C ALA A 413 -16.47 -8.55 -25.90
N ASN A 414 -16.08 -7.29 -25.63
CA ASN A 414 -15.25 -6.52 -26.54
C ASN A 414 -13.86 -7.15 -26.75
N LEU A 415 -13.26 -7.69 -25.69
CA LEU A 415 -11.98 -8.40 -25.80
C LEU A 415 -12.10 -9.66 -26.67
N LEU A 416 -13.17 -10.44 -26.50
CA LEU A 416 -13.44 -11.62 -27.34
C LEU A 416 -13.66 -11.25 -28.81
N LYS A 417 -14.38 -10.15 -29.06
CA LYS A 417 -14.63 -9.64 -30.41
C LYS A 417 -13.34 -9.26 -31.13
N ASN A 418 -12.39 -8.67 -30.41
CA ASN A 418 -11.10 -8.26 -30.96
C ASN A 418 -10.11 -9.42 -31.10
N ASN A 419 -10.33 -10.54 -30.39
CA ASN A 419 -9.46 -11.71 -30.39
C ASN A 419 -10.23 -12.96 -30.81
N THR A 420 -10.48 -13.11 -32.13
CA THR A 420 -11.40 -14.12 -32.68
C THR A 420 -10.99 -15.58 -32.45
N SER A 421 -9.71 -15.83 -32.15
CA SER A 421 -9.19 -17.17 -31.82
C SER A 421 -9.36 -17.53 -30.35
N SER A 422 -9.58 -16.55 -29.47
CA SER A 422 -9.69 -16.79 -28.03
C SER A 422 -11.01 -17.50 -27.72
N VAL A 423 -10.92 -18.52 -26.88
CA VAL A 423 -12.06 -19.28 -26.36
C VAL A 423 -12.00 -19.23 -24.84
N LEU A 424 -13.15 -19.06 -24.19
CA LEU A 424 -13.25 -19.12 -22.75
C LEU A 424 -14.30 -20.13 -22.30
N GLU A 425 -14.15 -20.58 -21.06
CA GLU A 425 -15.13 -21.37 -20.33
C GLU A 425 -15.67 -20.56 -19.16
N ILE A 426 -17.00 -20.51 -19.05
CA ILE A 426 -17.69 -19.97 -17.89
C ILE A 426 -18.14 -21.14 -17.04
N THR A 427 -17.63 -21.22 -15.81
CA THR A 427 -18.05 -22.23 -14.84
C THR A 427 -18.82 -21.54 -13.73
N ALA A 428 -20.04 -21.98 -13.47
CA ALA A 428 -20.85 -21.42 -12.40
C ALA A 428 -21.16 -22.44 -11.31
N PHE A 429 -21.41 -21.91 -10.12
CA PHE A 429 -21.53 -22.62 -8.85
C PHE A 429 -22.77 -22.18 -8.09
N SER A 430 -23.23 -23.04 -7.20
CA SER A 430 -24.28 -22.80 -6.20
C SER A 430 -23.75 -23.13 -4.81
N TYR A 431 -24.56 -22.94 -3.78
CA TYR A 431 -24.16 -23.21 -2.41
C TYR A 431 -25.27 -23.88 -1.59
N PHE A 432 -25.42 -25.20 -1.74
CA PHE A 432 -26.40 -26.03 -1.02
C PHE A 432 -27.78 -25.35 -0.92
N GLU A 433 -28.22 -24.75 -2.02
CA GLU A 433 -29.40 -23.88 -2.04
C GLU A 433 -30.67 -24.74 -2.14
N THR A 434 -30.54 -25.94 -2.71
CA THR A 434 -31.62 -26.88 -2.97
C THR A 434 -31.19 -28.34 -2.72
N ASP A 435 -31.31 -29.22 -3.72
CA ASP A 435 -30.76 -30.58 -3.75
C ASP A 435 -29.67 -30.68 -4.83
N SER A 436 -28.85 -31.73 -4.83
CA SER A 436 -27.69 -31.82 -5.72
C SER A 436 -28.03 -31.70 -7.22
N VAL A 437 -29.20 -32.20 -7.64
CA VAL A 437 -29.63 -32.15 -9.05
C VAL A 437 -30.06 -30.74 -9.41
N ARG A 438 -30.87 -30.11 -8.58
CA ARG A 438 -31.35 -28.74 -8.79
C ARG A 438 -30.24 -27.70 -8.64
N ASP A 439 -29.29 -27.91 -7.74
CA ASP A 439 -28.11 -27.06 -7.59
C ASP A 439 -27.25 -27.09 -8.87
N TYR A 440 -27.05 -28.27 -9.46
CA TYR A 440 -26.39 -28.40 -10.75
C TYR A 440 -27.13 -27.64 -11.86
N GLU A 441 -28.44 -27.82 -11.98
CA GLU A 441 -29.28 -27.11 -12.96
C GLU A 441 -29.19 -25.59 -12.77
N LEU A 442 -29.36 -25.09 -11.54
CA LEU A 442 -29.27 -23.67 -11.21
C LEU A 442 -27.90 -23.08 -11.58
N SER A 443 -26.82 -23.79 -11.26
CA SER A 443 -25.47 -23.36 -11.63
C SER A 443 -25.28 -23.30 -13.15
N LEU A 444 -25.83 -24.26 -13.91
CA LEU A 444 -25.77 -24.22 -15.37
C LEU A 444 -26.57 -23.04 -15.94
N GLU A 445 -27.74 -22.75 -15.37
CA GLU A 445 -28.56 -21.58 -15.75
C GLU A 445 -27.81 -20.27 -15.48
N ARG A 446 -27.10 -20.14 -14.36
CA ARG A 446 -26.24 -18.97 -14.06
C ARG A 446 -25.16 -18.77 -15.13
N ALA A 447 -24.44 -19.83 -15.51
CA ALA A 447 -23.43 -19.75 -16.58
C ALA A 447 -24.06 -19.33 -17.92
N GLN A 448 -25.27 -19.83 -18.22
CA GLN A 448 -26.01 -19.46 -19.43
C GLN A 448 -26.46 -17.99 -19.41
N SER A 449 -26.89 -17.45 -18.26
CA SER A 449 -27.22 -16.02 -18.11
C SER A 449 -26.03 -15.12 -18.44
N VAL A 450 -24.84 -15.44 -17.90
CA VAL A 450 -23.61 -14.68 -18.21
C VAL A 450 -23.26 -14.80 -19.70
N ARG A 451 -23.31 -16.02 -20.27
CA ARG A 451 -23.09 -16.25 -21.71
C ARG A 451 -24.04 -15.42 -22.58
N LYS A 452 -25.32 -15.32 -22.18
CA LYS A 452 -26.31 -14.52 -22.90
C LYS A 452 -25.88 -13.05 -22.96
N ILE A 453 -25.47 -12.47 -21.83
CA ILE A 453 -25.02 -11.07 -21.78
C ILE A 453 -23.77 -10.85 -22.65
N LEU A 454 -22.81 -11.79 -22.65
CA LEU A 454 -21.64 -11.71 -23.54
C LEU A 454 -22.03 -11.71 -25.03
N ILE A 455 -22.96 -12.59 -25.43
CA ILE A 455 -23.45 -12.67 -26.81
C ILE A 455 -24.23 -11.41 -27.19
N ASP A 456 -25.11 -10.95 -26.31
CA ASP A 456 -25.90 -9.72 -26.50
C ASP A 456 -24.98 -8.48 -26.58
N SER A 457 -23.80 -8.54 -25.96
CA SER A 457 -22.74 -7.53 -26.02
C SER A 457 -21.77 -7.70 -27.22
N GLY A 458 -21.97 -8.72 -28.06
CA GLY A 458 -21.27 -8.89 -29.34
C GLY A 458 -20.20 -9.98 -29.40
N ALA A 459 -20.02 -10.79 -28.35
CA ALA A 459 -19.10 -11.93 -28.39
C ALA A 459 -19.64 -13.06 -29.29
N ASN A 460 -18.77 -13.77 -30.01
CA ASN A 460 -19.20 -14.89 -30.85
C ASN A 460 -19.60 -16.09 -29.96
N PRO A 461 -20.81 -16.66 -30.10
CA PRO A 461 -21.26 -17.82 -29.33
C PRO A 461 -20.32 -19.04 -29.40
N ALA A 462 -19.54 -19.18 -30.47
CA ALA A 462 -18.58 -20.26 -30.66
C ALA A 462 -17.35 -20.15 -29.74
N GLN A 463 -17.02 -18.95 -29.26
CA GLN A 463 -15.90 -18.66 -28.35
C GLN A 463 -16.24 -18.96 -26.88
N ILE A 464 -17.51 -19.23 -26.55
CA ILE A 464 -17.96 -19.33 -25.16
C ILE A 464 -18.42 -20.76 -24.87
N ARG A 465 -17.77 -21.42 -23.92
CA ARG A 465 -18.20 -22.67 -23.30
C ARG A 465 -18.82 -22.37 -21.94
N VAL A 466 -19.80 -23.19 -21.53
CA VAL A 466 -20.48 -23.04 -20.24
C VAL A 466 -20.51 -24.37 -19.52
N LYS A 467 -20.35 -24.34 -18.20
CA LYS A 467 -20.41 -25.49 -17.31
C LYS A 467 -21.10 -25.13 -15.99
N GLY A 468 -21.99 -26.01 -15.53
CA GLY A 468 -22.49 -25.99 -14.17
C GLY A 468 -21.68 -26.95 -13.28
N ARG A 469 -21.44 -26.57 -12.03
CA ARG A 469 -20.78 -27.40 -11.01
C ARG A 469 -21.66 -27.70 -9.80
N GLY A 470 -22.86 -27.12 -9.75
CA GLY A 470 -23.70 -27.14 -8.57
C GLY A 470 -22.92 -26.61 -7.36
N ASN A 471 -23.07 -27.30 -6.25
CA ASN A 471 -22.44 -27.01 -4.96
C ASN A 471 -21.05 -27.65 -4.80
N GLU A 472 -20.47 -28.22 -5.86
CA GLU A 472 -19.08 -28.71 -5.83
C GLU A 472 -18.10 -27.52 -5.73
N ASN A 473 -16.95 -27.74 -5.08
CA ASN A 473 -15.85 -26.76 -4.96
C ASN A 473 -16.27 -25.35 -4.46
N PRO A 474 -16.90 -25.23 -3.29
CA PRO A 474 -17.15 -23.92 -2.68
C PRO A 474 -15.82 -23.23 -2.32
N LEU A 475 -15.72 -21.92 -2.53
CA LEU A 475 -14.57 -21.13 -2.05
C LEU A 475 -14.48 -21.17 -0.52
N TYR A 476 -15.64 -21.15 0.15
CA TYR A 476 -15.76 -21.26 1.59
C TYR A 476 -16.63 -22.47 1.93
N TYR A 477 -15.99 -23.58 2.32
CA TYR A 477 -16.72 -24.82 2.65
C TYR A 477 -17.64 -24.66 3.87
N LEU A 478 -17.22 -23.87 4.87
CA LEU A 478 -18.00 -23.54 6.07
C LEU A 478 -18.09 -22.01 6.22
N PRO A 479 -18.92 -21.33 5.40
CA PRO A 479 -19.06 -19.89 5.49
C PRO A 479 -19.72 -19.50 6.82
N THR A 480 -19.09 -18.58 7.54
CA THR A 480 -19.58 -18.01 8.80
C THR A 480 -20.17 -16.61 8.61
N LYS A 481 -19.97 -16.00 7.43
CA LYS A 481 -20.44 -14.67 7.07
C LYS A 481 -21.29 -14.74 5.79
N GLU A 482 -22.29 -13.87 5.67
CA GLU A 482 -23.17 -13.84 4.48
C GLU A 482 -22.41 -13.62 3.18
N TRP A 483 -21.38 -12.76 3.20
CA TRP A 483 -20.58 -12.51 2.00
C TRP A 483 -19.83 -13.75 1.52
N GLN A 484 -19.43 -14.66 2.41
CA GLN A 484 -18.77 -15.92 2.03
C GLN A 484 -19.74 -16.85 1.30
N MET A 485 -21.01 -16.88 1.75
CA MET A 485 -22.07 -17.62 1.05
C MET A 485 -22.31 -17.01 -0.34
N SER A 486 -22.33 -15.69 -0.45
CA SER A 486 -22.42 -14.99 -1.74
C SER A 486 -21.24 -15.31 -2.65
N TYR A 487 -20.03 -15.44 -2.12
CA TYR A 487 -18.85 -15.83 -2.91
C TYR A 487 -18.94 -17.27 -3.41
N ASN A 488 -19.59 -18.19 -2.69
CA ASN A 488 -19.84 -19.53 -3.22
C ASN A 488 -20.83 -19.53 -4.40
N ARG A 489 -21.80 -18.61 -4.41
CA ARG A 489 -22.78 -18.41 -5.50
C ARG A 489 -22.19 -17.53 -6.61
N ARG A 490 -21.32 -18.09 -7.43
CA ARG A 490 -20.51 -17.34 -8.41
C ARG A 490 -20.50 -17.96 -9.80
N ALA A 491 -20.15 -17.16 -10.78
CA ALA A 491 -19.67 -17.60 -12.09
C ALA A 491 -18.22 -17.13 -12.27
N GLU A 492 -17.35 -18.07 -12.56
CA GLU A 492 -15.93 -17.87 -12.86
C GLU A 492 -15.66 -17.98 -14.35
N ILE A 493 -14.52 -17.46 -14.78
CA ILE A 493 -13.96 -17.71 -16.10
C ILE A 493 -12.62 -18.40 -16.05
N ARG A 494 -12.36 -19.12 -17.13
CA ARG A 494 -11.03 -19.58 -17.50
C ARG A 494 -10.84 -19.41 -19.01
N TRP A 495 -9.70 -18.88 -19.39
CA TRP A 495 -9.28 -18.88 -20.79
C TRP A 495 -8.87 -20.29 -21.21
N LEU A 496 -9.41 -20.78 -22.33
CA LEU A 496 -9.04 -22.08 -22.90
C LEU A 496 -7.88 -21.91 -23.91
N ASP A 497 -6.90 -21.09 -23.56
CA ASP A 497 -5.69 -20.90 -24.33
C ASP A 497 -4.54 -21.64 -23.65
N PRO A 498 -3.85 -22.57 -24.34
CA PRO A 498 -2.66 -23.24 -23.84
C PRO A 498 -1.57 -22.28 -23.33
N ALA A 499 -1.53 -21.03 -23.82
CA ALA A 499 -0.59 -20.02 -23.37
C ALA A 499 -0.79 -19.58 -21.90
N PHE A 500 -1.98 -19.76 -21.33
CA PHE A 500 -2.26 -19.40 -19.93
C PHE A 500 -1.93 -20.52 -18.93
N LEU A 501 -1.41 -21.65 -19.42
CA LEU A 501 -0.90 -22.74 -18.58
C LEU A 501 -1.89 -23.20 -17.48
N PRO A 502 -3.13 -23.57 -17.84
CA PRO A 502 -4.27 -23.62 -16.91
C PRO A 502 -4.33 -24.87 -16.02
N TYR A 503 -3.32 -25.75 -16.06
CA TYR A 503 -3.30 -27.00 -15.30
C TYR A 503 -2.30 -26.90 -14.15
N GLU A 504 -2.67 -27.45 -12.99
CA GLU A 504 -1.91 -27.33 -11.75
C GLU A 504 -1.78 -28.66 -11.02
N ILE A 505 -0.79 -28.73 -10.13
CA ILE A 505 -0.48 -29.89 -9.30
C ILE A 505 -0.42 -29.42 -7.85
N LEU A 506 -1.32 -29.92 -7.01
CA LEU A 506 -1.20 -29.76 -5.56
C LEU A 506 0.04 -30.55 -5.10
N ALA A 507 1.01 -29.84 -4.53
CA ALA A 507 2.28 -30.42 -4.10
C ALA A 507 2.30 -30.67 -2.59
N GLN A 508 1.98 -29.66 -1.77
CA GLN A 508 2.15 -29.75 -0.32
C GLN A 508 1.08 -28.97 0.44
N LYS A 509 1.00 -29.22 1.74
CA LYS A 509 0.27 -28.37 2.70
C LYS A 509 1.25 -27.74 3.69
N ALA A 510 0.92 -26.57 4.22
CA ALA A 510 1.69 -25.87 5.25
C ALA A 510 0.76 -25.38 6.35
N ALA A 511 1.26 -25.34 7.59
CA ALA A 511 0.48 -24.93 8.77
C ALA A 511 0.52 -23.41 8.99
N SER A 512 1.43 -22.70 8.33
CA SER A 512 1.57 -21.25 8.41
C SER A 512 1.96 -20.64 7.08
N GLU A 513 1.70 -19.35 6.92
CA GLU A 513 2.07 -18.60 5.74
C GLU A 513 3.58 -18.59 5.52
N SER A 514 4.37 -18.37 6.58
CA SER A 514 5.83 -18.40 6.50
C SER A 514 6.36 -19.76 6.04
N GLU A 515 5.74 -20.86 6.50
CA GLU A 515 6.07 -22.20 6.01
C GLU A 515 5.64 -22.41 4.55
N ALA A 516 4.47 -21.88 4.16
CA ALA A 516 3.97 -21.97 2.79
C ALA A 516 4.90 -21.23 1.80
N LEU A 517 5.30 -20.01 2.15
CA LEU A 517 6.23 -19.19 1.38
C LEU A 517 7.59 -19.90 1.26
N ALA A 518 8.13 -20.44 2.36
CA ALA A 518 9.38 -21.20 2.30
C ALA A 518 9.29 -22.44 1.39
N LYS A 519 8.13 -23.10 1.33
CA LYS A 519 7.90 -24.22 0.39
C LYS A 519 7.82 -23.75 -1.06
N VAL A 520 7.10 -22.65 -1.34
CA VAL A 520 7.07 -22.02 -2.67
C VAL A 520 8.49 -21.70 -3.15
N GLU A 521 9.29 -21.02 -2.31
CA GLU A 521 10.67 -20.71 -2.63
C GLU A 521 11.52 -21.96 -2.91
N ASN A 522 11.25 -23.08 -2.23
CA ASN A 522 11.97 -24.32 -2.48
C ASN A 522 11.61 -24.93 -3.84
N TRP A 523 10.35 -24.85 -4.27
CA TRP A 523 9.93 -25.30 -5.60
C TRP A 523 10.48 -24.40 -6.70
N GLU A 524 10.49 -23.09 -6.48
CA GLU A 524 11.07 -22.11 -7.40
C GLU A 524 12.58 -22.34 -7.61
N LYS A 525 13.32 -22.67 -6.54
CA LYS A 525 14.75 -23.07 -6.63
C LYS A 525 14.98 -24.32 -7.48
N LEU A 526 13.98 -25.18 -7.63
CA LEU A 526 14.02 -26.35 -8.50
C LEU A 526 13.64 -26.03 -9.96
N GLY A 527 13.37 -24.76 -10.28
CA GLY A 527 12.95 -24.30 -11.59
C GLY A 527 11.46 -24.52 -11.87
N LEU A 528 10.66 -24.79 -10.83
CA LEU A 528 9.22 -25.04 -10.95
C LEU A 528 8.45 -23.80 -10.52
N ARG A 529 7.46 -23.41 -11.32
CA ARG A 529 6.56 -22.30 -10.97
C ARG A 529 5.65 -22.77 -9.84
N SER A 530 5.57 -22.01 -8.76
CA SER A 530 4.73 -22.39 -7.62
C SER A 530 4.12 -21.19 -6.94
N TYR A 531 3.03 -21.43 -6.23
CA TYR A 531 2.34 -20.45 -5.40
C TYR A 531 1.68 -21.18 -4.24
N TYR A 532 1.15 -20.44 -3.27
CA TYR A 532 0.32 -21.02 -2.24
C TYR A 532 -1.03 -20.33 -2.17
N LEU A 533 -2.05 -21.09 -1.75
CA LEU A 533 -3.38 -20.60 -1.45
C LEU A 533 -3.72 -20.89 0.00
N ARG A 534 -4.34 -19.91 0.65
CA ARG A 534 -4.94 -20.13 1.96
C ARG A 534 -6.18 -21.03 1.80
N SER A 535 -6.29 -22.04 2.65
CA SER A 535 -7.41 -22.99 2.69
C SER A 535 -7.88 -23.16 4.13
N VAL A 536 -9.20 -23.33 4.33
CA VAL A 536 -9.76 -23.58 5.67
C VAL A 536 -10.38 -24.96 5.68
N ILE A 537 -9.80 -25.86 6.47
CA ILE A 537 -10.26 -27.25 6.62
C ILE A 537 -10.55 -27.47 8.12
N ASN A 538 -11.76 -27.90 8.47
CA ASN A 538 -12.17 -28.15 9.86
C ASN A 538 -11.93 -26.99 10.84
N ASN A 539 -12.12 -25.75 10.37
CA ASN A 539 -11.89 -24.53 11.15
C ASN A 539 -10.40 -24.22 11.45
N ASP A 540 -9.48 -24.99 10.88
CA ASP A 540 -8.04 -24.70 10.90
C ASP A 540 -7.59 -24.08 9.57
N ILE A 541 -6.87 -22.96 9.69
CA ILE A 541 -6.24 -22.31 8.55
C ILE A 541 -5.03 -23.16 8.16
N ASN A 542 -5.00 -23.62 6.91
CA ASN A 542 -3.88 -24.30 6.30
C ASN A 542 -3.56 -23.63 4.97
N TYR A 543 -2.41 -23.92 4.41
CA TYR A 543 -1.99 -23.38 3.12
C TYR A 543 -1.71 -24.54 2.18
N GLN A 544 -2.19 -24.45 0.94
CA GLN A 544 -1.93 -25.42 -0.12
C GLN A 544 -0.87 -24.83 -1.05
N VAL A 545 0.25 -25.54 -1.22
CA VAL A 545 1.32 -25.17 -2.14
C VAL A 545 1.11 -25.93 -3.43
N LYS A 546 1.00 -25.20 -4.54
CA LYS A 546 0.66 -25.70 -5.86
C LYS A 546 1.76 -25.38 -6.85
N ILE A 547 2.02 -26.33 -7.75
CA ILE A 547 2.93 -26.18 -8.89
C ILE A 547 2.08 -25.99 -10.13
N TRP A 548 2.41 -25.00 -10.95
CA TRP A 548 1.63 -24.64 -12.13
C TRP A 548 2.54 -24.46 -13.34
N GLY A 549 1.97 -24.11 -14.48
CA GLY A 549 2.74 -23.82 -15.69
C GLY A 549 2.61 -24.87 -16.80
N TYR A 550 1.53 -25.65 -16.83
CA TYR A 550 1.32 -26.68 -17.84
C TYR A 550 0.20 -26.30 -18.82
N ALA A 551 0.49 -26.38 -20.11
CA ALA A 551 -0.42 -25.97 -21.18
C ALA A 551 -1.53 -27.00 -21.41
N THR A 552 -1.29 -28.27 -21.10
CA THR A 552 -2.23 -29.37 -21.31
C THR A 552 -2.28 -30.32 -20.11
N GLU A 553 -3.43 -30.97 -19.91
CA GLU A 553 -3.61 -31.99 -18.87
C GLU A 553 -2.55 -33.10 -18.98
N LYS A 554 -2.22 -33.51 -20.21
CA LYS A 554 -1.20 -34.52 -20.48
C LYS A 554 0.20 -34.08 -20.05
N GLU A 555 0.53 -32.81 -20.24
CA GLU A 555 1.80 -32.24 -19.80
C GLU A 555 1.89 -32.25 -18.27
N ALA A 556 0.85 -31.78 -17.58
CA ALA A 556 0.76 -31.79 -16.13
C ALA A 556 0.85 -33.23 -15.56
N GLN A 557 0.15 -34.19 -16.18
CA GLN A 557 0.24 -35.61 -15.80
C GLN A 557 1.64 -36.21 -15.97
N ASN A 558 2.37 -35.79 -17.00
CA ASN A 558 3.75 -36.26 -17.20
C ASN A 558 4.69 -35.68 -16.14
N GLU A 559 4.52 -34.41 -15.78
CA GLU A 559 5.34 -33.78 -14.73
C GLU A 559 5.01 -34.34 -13.34
N LEU A 560 3.74 -34.57 -13.04
CA LEU A 560 3.29 -35.21 -11.80
C LEU A 560 3.99 -36.56 -11.57
N LYS A 561 4.14 -37.39 -12.62
CA LYS A 561 4.86 -38.67 -12.52
C LYS A 561 6.34 -38.47 -12.17
N LYS A 562 7.02 -37.52 -12.82
CA LYS A 562 8.43 -37.21 -12.51
C LYS A 562 8.61 -36.72 -11.08
N LEU A 563 7.68 -35.87 -10.62
CA LEU A 563 7.68 -35.34 -9.25
C LEU A 563 7.49 -36.46 -8.22
N GLN A 564 6.54 -37.38 -8.47
CA GLN A 564 6.32 -38.55 -7.61
C GLN A 564 7.54 -39.48 -7.54
N GLU A 565 8.28 -39.65 -8.65
CA GLU A 565 9.51 -40.44 -8.67
C GLU A 565 10.66 -39.74 -7.90
N ARG A 566 10.75 -38.41 -8.01
CA ARG A 566 11.82 -37.62 -7.40
C ARG A 566 11.60 -37.35 -5.90
N PHE A 567 10.35 -37.25 -5.48
CA PHE A 567 9.93 -36.90 -4.11
C PHE A 567 8.85 -37.88 -3.61
N PRO A 568 9.20 -39.15 -3.35
CA PRO A 568 8.23 -40.19 -3.00
C PRO A 568 7.49 -39.95 -1.67
N GLU A 569 8.01 -39.08 -0.80
CA GLU A 569 7.41 -38.66 0.46
C GLU A 569 6.30 -37.60 0.30
N ILE A 570 6.19 -37.00 -0.88
CA ILE A 570 5.22 -35.94 -1.17
C ILE A 570 4.03 -36.53 -1.95
N HIS A 571 2.82 -36.24 -1.49
CA HIS A 571 1.60 -36.62 -2.19
C HIS A 571 1.18 -35.53 -3.18
N PHE A 572 1.35 -35.81 -4.47
CA PHE A 572 0.93 -34.92 -5.55
C PHE A 572 -0.46 -35.30 -6.09
N GLU A 573 -1.28 -34.28 -6.34
CA GLU A 573 -2.62 -34.42 -6.95
C GLU A 573 -2.75 -33.45 -8.12
N LEU A 574 -3.32 -33.91 -9.25
CA LEU A 574 -3.61 -33.06 -10.41
C LEU A 574 -4.95 -32.36 -10.19
N GLU A 575 -5.00 -31.05 -10.36
CA GLU A 575 -6.23 -30.25 -10.25
C GLU A 575 -6.64 -29.56 -11.56
#